data_AF-A0A8S2YBS3-F1
#
_entry.id   AF-A0A8S2YBS3-F1
#
_cell.length_a   1.000
_cell.length_b   1.000
_cell.length_c   1.000
_cell.angle_alpha   90.00
_cell.angle_beta   90.00
_cell.angle_gamma   90.00
#
_symmetry.space_group_name_H-M   'P 1'
#
loop_
_entity.id
_entity.type
_entity.pdbx_description
1 polymer ?
#
loop_
_entity_poly.entity_id
_entity_poly.type
_entity_poly.pdbx_seq_one_letter_code
_entity_poly.pdbx_strand_id
1 'polypeptide(L)'
;MTTKNSRFYIKVRTAFGISARAIYDELNSIYGDEVPGLSTVTRWSKLFRDGRKEIEDKPRPGRPITETTTENIEHARLLIDDDTYIAIE
;
A
#
# COMPACT_ATOMS: atom_id res chain seq x y z
N MET A 1 16.75 6.01 3.32
CA MET A 1 15.98 5.66 4.55
C MET A 1 15.02 4.51 4.24
N THR A 2 14.89 3.47 5.07
CA THR A 2 13.89 2.40 4.79
C THR A 2 12.47 2.84 5.14
N THR A 3 11.47 2.28 4.45
CA THR A 3 10.05 2.62 4.70
C THR A 3 9.62 2.38 6.14
N LYS A 4 10.12 1.31 6.78
CA LYS A 4 9.82 1.01 8.19
C LYS A 4 10.40 2.07 9.13
N ASN A 5 11.64 2.51 8.89
CA ASN A 5 12.29 3.52 9.70
C ASN A 5 11.56 4.87 9.60
N SER A 6 11.14 5.28 8.40
CA SER A 6 10.36 6.50 8.21
C SER A 6 9.04 6.45 8.98
N ARG A 7 8.31 5.33 8.91
CA ARG A 7 7.01 5.19 9.60
C ARG A 7 7.15 5.18 11.12
N PHE A 8 8.19 4.53 11.64
CA PHE A 8 8.51 4.57 13.06
C PHE A 8 8.81 6.01 13.51
N TYR A 9 9.64 6.73 12.76
CA TYR A 9 9.94 8.14 13.05
C TYR A 9 8.68 9.01 13.03
N ILE A 10 7.86 8.90 11.99
CA ILE A 10 6.59 9.63 11.86
C ILE A 10 5.68 9.34 13.06
N LYS A 11 5.57 8.08 13.50
CA LYS A 11 4.77 7.68 14.66
C LYS A 11 5.21 8.41 15.92
N VAL A 12 6.51 8.37 16.21
CA VAL A 12 7.08 8.99 17.41
C VAL A 12 6.89 10.51 17.39
N ARG A 13 7.23 11.19 16.29
CA ARG A 13 7.07 12.65 16.17
C ARG A 13 5.61 13.09 16.23
N THR A 14 4.70 12.31 15.64
CA THR A 14 3.25 12.57 15.73
C THR A 14 2.75 12.46 17.17
N ALA A 15 3.25 11.49 17.95
CA ALA A 15 2.92 11.36 19.37
C ALA A 15 3.43 12.55 20.22
N PHE A 16 4.53 13.18 19.79
CA PHE A 16 5.01 14.45 20.36
C PHE A 16 4.24 15.69 19.87
N GLY A 17 3.18 15.53 19.08
CA GLY A 17 2.34 16.64 18.60
C GLY A 17 2.95 17.44 17.44
N ILE A 18 4.01 16.93 16.81
CA ILE A 18 4.67 17.62 15.69
C ILE A 18 3.83 17.49 14.43
N SER A 19 3.71 18.58 13.67
CA SER A 19 2.91 18.61 12.43
C SER A 19 3.54 17.75 11.34
N ALA A 20 2.71 17.16 10.47
CA ALA A 20 3.19 16.34 9.37
C ALA A 20 4.15 17.09 8.42
N ARG A 21 3.96 18.41 8.26
CA ARG A 21 4.85 19.25 7.46
C ARG A 21 6.23 19.38 8.11
N ALA A 22 6.29 19.68 9.41
CA ALA A 22 7.55 19.75 10.13
C ALA A 22 8.30 18.41 10.14
N ILE A 23 7.58 17.29 10.33
CA ILE A 23 8.16 15.94 10.24
C ILE A 23 8.77 15.70 8.84
N TYR A 24 8.08 16.10 7.77
CA TYR A 24 8.59 15.98 6.42
C TYR A 24 9.84 16.84 6.22
N ASP A 25 9.81 18.11 6.65
CA ASP A 25 10.95 19.03 6.49
C ASP A 25 12.19 18.53 7.25
N GLU A 26 12.02 17.94 8.43
CA GLU A 26 13.10 17.29 9.21
C GLU A 26 13.67 16.05 8.53
N LEU A 27 12.81 15.19 7.98
CA LEU A 27 13.28 14.02 7.24
C LEU A 27 14.01 14.47 5.97
N ASN A 28 13.47 15.45 5.25
CA ASN A 28 14.01 15.96 4.00
C ASN A 28 15.35 16.69 4.20
N SER A 29 15.55 17.38 5.32
CA SER A 29 16.82 18.04 5.61
C SER A 29 17.96 17.05 5.89
N ILE A 30 17.66 15.84 6.36
CA ILE A 30 18.66 14.81 6.68
C ILE A 30 18.88 13.86 5.50
N TYR A 31 17.80 13.42 4.83
CA TYR A 31 17.83 12.32 3.86
C TYR A 31 17.50 12.75 2.42
N GLY A 32 17.12 14.01 2.18
CA GLY A 32 16.81 14.53 0.85
C GLY A 32 15.76 13.70 0.10
N ASP A 33 16.08 13.31 -1.13
CA ASP A 33 15.17 12.61 -2.04
C ASP A 33 14.82 11.17 -1.61
N GLU A 34 15.51 10.61 -0.61
CA GLU A 34 15.19 9.28 -0.09
C GLU A 34 13.98 9.27 0.87
N VAL A 35 13.33 10.42 1.07
CA VAL A 35 12.24 10.60 2.03
C VAL A 35 10.89 10.32 1.38
N PRO A 36 9.96 9.66 2.11
CA PRO A 36 8.59 9.56 1.64
C PRO A 36 8.00 10.95 1.40
N GLY A 37 7.36 11.16 0.26
CA GLY A 37 6.72 12.44 -0.04
C GLY A 37 5.74 12.90 1.05
N LEU A 38 5.51 14.21 1.13
CA LEU A 38 4.68 14.85 2.15
C LEU A 38 3.28 14.21 2.30
N SER A 39 2.67 13.75 1.20
CA SER A 39 1.39 13.05 1.20
C SER A 39 1.43 11.76 2.03
N THR A 40 2.53 11.01 1.93
CA THR A 40 2.75 9.77 2.69
C THR A 40 2.95 10.09 4.18
N VAL A 41 3.76 11.09 4.51
CA VAL A 41 3.95 11.55 5.89
C VAL A 41 2.63 11.97 6.52
N THR A 42 1.85 12.78 5.80
CA THR A 42 0.53 13.25 6.24
C THR A 42 -0.45 12.10 6.47
N ARG A 43 -0.49 11.12 5.56
CA ARG A 43 -1.33 9.93 5.70
C ARG A 43 -1.00 9.15 6.96
N TRP A 44 0.29 8.89 7.20
CA TRP A 44 0.74 8.14 8.38
C TRP A 44 0.51 8.91 9.68
N SER A 45 0.80 10.21 9.72
CA SER A 45 0.48 11.06 10.89
C SER A 45 -1.01 11.09 11.20
N LYS A 46 -1.89 11.09 10.19
CA LYS A 46 -3.34 10.95 10.41
C LYS A 46 -3.67 9.58 11.03
N LEU A 47 -3.20 8.49 10.43
CA LEU A 47 -3.44 7.14 10.95
C LEU A 47 -2.99 6.96 12.40
N PHE A 48 -1.84 7.52 12.78
CA PHE A 48 -1.33 7.44 14.15
C PHE A 48 -2.13 8.30 15.13
N ARG A 49 -2.59 9.50 14.72
CA ARG A 49 -3.54 10.30 15.52
C ARG A 49 -4.88 9.58 15.71
N ASP A 50 -5.33 8.86 14.69
CA ASP A 50 -6.56 8.07 14.71
C ASP A 50 -6.40 6.74 15.51
N GLY A 51 -5.25 6.54 16.17
CA GLY A 51 -5.03 5.42 17.11
C GLY A 51 -4.36 4.17 16.51
N ARG A 52 -3.91 4.20 15.26
CA ARG A 52 -3.13 3.08 14.69
C ARG A 52 -1.83 2.89 15.47
N LYS A 53 -1.53 1.65 15.88
CA LYS A 53 -0.28 1.32 16.60
C LYS A 53 0.78 0.69 15.69
N GLU A 54 0.35 -0.01 14.65
CA GLU A 54 1.23 -0.74 13.73
C GLU A 54 1.88 0.19 12.70
N ILE A 55 3.17 -0.02 12.45
CA ILE A 55 3.93 0.66 11.39
C ILE A 55 3.90 -0.12 10.07
N GLU A 56 3.53 -1.39 10.10
CA GLU A 56 3.42 -2.23 8.90
C GLU A 56 2.14 -1.91 8.14
N ASP A 57 2.14 -2.19 6.82
CA ASP A 57 0.91 -2.17 6.05
C ASP A 57 -0.03 -3.27 6.55
N LYS A 58 -1.35 -3.02 6.46
CA LYS A 58 -2.32 -4.09 6.68
C LYS A 58 -2.12 -5.16 5.59
N PRO A 59 -2.48 -6.44 5.87
CA PRO A 59 -2.52 -7.46 4.83
C PRO A 59 -3.27 -6.91 3.62
N ARG A 60 -2.61 -6.89 2.46
CA ARG A 60 -3.28 -6.52 1.22
C ARG A 60 -4.13 -7.71 0.83
N PRO A 61 -5.45 -7.56 0.66
CA PRO A 61 -6.21 -8.62 0.00
C PRO A 61 -5.53 -8.83 -1.35
N GLY A 62 -4.99 -10.02 -1.55
CA GLY A 62 -4.51 -10.43 -2.86
C GLY A 62 -5.68 -10.47 -3.83
N ARG A 63 -5.39 -10.76 -5.10
CA ARG A 63 -6.45 -11.15 -6.03
C ARG A 63 -7.24 -12.31 -5.41
N PRO A 64 -8.58 -12.24 -5.31
CA PRO A 64 -9.37 -13.35 -4.83
C PRO A 64 -9.09 -14.59 -5.69
N ILE A 65 -8.64 -15.68 -5.06
CA ILE A 65 -8.40 -16.97 -5.74
C ILE A 65 -9.72 -17.59 -6.25
N THR A 66 -10.88 -17.05 -5.85
CA THR A 66 -12.20 -17.43 -6.36
C THR A 66 -12.38 -17.22 -7.88
N GLU A 67 -11.49 -16.47 -8.54
CA GLU A 67 -11.48 -16.37 -10.01
C GLU A 67 -10.76 -17.56 -10.69
N THR A 68 -10.07 -18.41 -9.93
CA THR A 68 -9.31 -19.59 -10.42
C THR A 68 -9.79 -20.85 -9.72
N THR A 69 -11.10 -21.04 -9.61
CA THR A 69 -11.67 -22.35 -9.26
C THR A 69 -11.49 -23.29 -10.45
N THR A 70 -11.21 -24.59 -10.22
CA THR A 70 -11.16 -25.61 -11.29
C THR A 70 -12.40 -25.54 -12.19
N GLU A 71 -13.56 -25.24 -11.62
CA GLU A 71 -14.82 -25.02 -12.33
C GLU A 71 -14.75 -23.85 -13.33
N ASN A 72 -14.19 -22.69 -12.96
CA ASN A 72 -14.02 -21.56 -13.88
C ASN A 72 -12.97 -21.88 -14.97
N ILE A 73 -11.94 -22.68 -14.64
CA ILE A 73 -10.93 -23.12 -15.60
C ILE A 73 -11.54 -24.10 -16.60
N GLU A 74 -12.35 -25.06 -16.13
CA GLU A 74 -13.04 -26.01 -16.98
C GLU A 74 -14.10 -25.32 -17.83
N HIS A 75 -14.87 -24.38 -17.27
CA HIS A 75 -15.81 -23.58 -18.04
C HIS A 75 -15.11 -22.73 -19.12
N ALA A 76 -13.96 -22.13 -18.81
CA ALA A 76 -13.16 -21.43 -19.81
C ALA A 76 -12.60 -22.37 -20.89
N ARG A 77 -12.14 -23.58 -20.52
CA ARG A 77 -11.69 -24.61 -21.46
C ARG A 77 -12.81 -25.07 -22.38
N LEU A 78 -14.00 -25.32 -21.84
CA LEU A 78 -15.18 -25.72 -22.60
C LEU A 78 -15.60 -24.63 -23.59
N LEU A 79 -15.58 -23.35 -23.19
CA LEU A 79 -15.86 -22.24 -24.11
C LEU A 79 -14.83 -22.13 -25.23
N ILE A 80 -13.55 -22.42 -24.96
CA ILE A 80 -12.48 -22.39 -25.96
C ILE A 80 -12.58 -23.59 -26.93
N ASP A 81 -12.94 -24.77 -26.41
CA ASP A 81 -13.06 -25.99 -27.21
C ASP A 81 -14.35 -26.01 -28.05
N ASP A 82 -15.42 -25.36 -27.60
CA ASP A 82 -16.71 -25.27 -28.33
C ASP A 82 -16.69 -24.19 -29.43
N ASP A 83 -15.82 -23.18 -29.33
CA ASP A 83 -15.74 -22.07 -30.29
C ASP A 83 -14.31 -21.83 -30.78
N THR A 84 -13.90 -22.56 -31.82
CA THR A 84 -12.57 -22.40 -32.47
C THR A 84 -12.42 -21.09 -33.27
N TYR A 85 -13.34 -20.12 -33.14
CA TYR A 85 -13.34 -18.85 -33.87
C TYR A 85 -13.58 -17.62 -32.97
N ILE A 86 -12.99 -17.56 -31.79
CA ILE A 86 -12.93 -16.30 -31.05
C ILE A 86 -11.96 -15.34 -31.76
N ALA A 87 -12.50 -14.50 -32.63
CA ALA A 87 -11.79 -13.36 -33.20
C ALA A 87 -11.48 -12.37 -32.07
N ILE A 88 -10.19 -12.17 -31.83
CA ILE A 88 -9.70 -11.06 -31.00
C ILE A 88 -9.66 -9.85 -31.93
N GLU A 89 -10.59 -8.91 -31.75
CA GLU A 89 -10.51 -7.54 -32.29
C GLU A 89 -10.13 -6.56 -31.17
#